data_AF-A0A817N436-F1
#
_entry.id   AF-A0A817N436-F1
#
_cell.length_a   1.000
_cell.length_b   1.000
_cell.length_c   1.000
_cell.angle_alpha   90.00
_cell.angle_beta   90.00
_cell.angle_gamma   90.00
#
_symmetry.space_group_name_H-M   'P 1'
#
loop_
_entity.id
_entity.type
_entity.pdbx_description
1 polymer ?
#
loop_
_entity_poly.entity_id
_entity_poly.type
_entity_poly.pdbx_seq_one_letter_code
_entity_poly.pdbx_strand_id
1 'polypeptide(L)'
;MSRQAQVEKIEKEEAKEELKELQEEKKELEKQLDEELKKGEEADNDEDAAVQNKIADSLEADLEDLNEEIEETRAKAEDKAQ
;
A
#
# COMPACT_ATOMS: atom_id res chain seq x y z
N MET A 1 -30.52 -13.83 -15.12
CA MET A 1 -29.46 -12.83 -14.85
C MET A 1 -29.04 -12.22 -16.17
N SER A 2 -28.92 -10.89 -16.25
CA SER A 2 -28.48 -10.20 -17.47
C SER A 2 -26.96 -10.30 -17.62
N ARG A 3 -26.47 -10.14 -18.85
CA ARG A 3 -25.03 -10.07 -19.15
C ARG A 3 -24.32 -8.94 -18.39
N GLN A 4 -25.03 -7.86 -18.05
CA GLN A 4 -24.49 -6.73 -17.28
C GLN A 4 -24.16 -7.12 -15.82
N ALA A 5 -25.03 -7.87 -15.14
CA ALA A 5 -24.80 -8.28 -13.75
C ALA A 5 -23.62 -9.27 -13.59
N GLN A 6 -23.30 -10.03 -14.63
CA GLN A 6 -22.13 -10.91 -14.62
C GLN A 6 -20.81 -10.15 -14.82
N VAL A 7 -20.82 -9.09 -15.65
CA VAL A 7 -19.64 -8.24 -15.87
C VAL A 7 -19.28 -7.49 -14.59
N GLU A 8 -20.27 -6.88 -13.94
CA GLU A 8 -20.07 -6.16 -12.68
C GLU A 8 -19.53 -7.08 -11.57
N LYS A 9 -20.00 -8.32 -11.51
CA LYS A 9 -19.49 -9.31 -10.55
C LYS A 9 -18.00 -9.60 -10.78
N ILE A 10 -17.57 -9.74 -12.04
CA ILE A 10 -16.18 -10.02 -12.39
C ILE A 10 -15.30 -8.83 -12.01
N GLU A 11 -15.66 -7.63 -12.45
CA GLU A 11 -14.88 -6.41 -12.17
C GLU A 11 -14.76 -6.14 -10.66
N LYS A 12 -15.77 -6.52 -9.87
CA LYS A 12 -15.76 -6.40 -8.41
C LYS A 12 -14.94 -7.48 -7.72
N GLU A 13 -14.79 -8.67 -8.31
CA GLU A 13 -13.86 -9.69 -7.82
C GLU A 13 -12.42 -9.31 -8.16
N GLU A 14 -12.17 -8.80 -9.36
CA GLU A 14 -10.85 -8.28 -9.78
C GLU A 14 -10.39 -7.13 -8.87
N ALA A 15 -11.23 -6.13 -8.62
CA ALA A 15 -10.90 -5.02 -7.71
C ALA A 15 -10.65 -5.48 -6.26
N LYS A 16 -11.27 -6.58 -5.81
CA LYS A 16 -11.01 -7.14 -4.48
C LYS A 16 -9.68 -7.89 -4.40
N GLU A 17 -9.28 -8.53 -5.48
CA GLU A 17 -7.98 -9.20 -5.60
C GLU A 17 -6.87 -8.15 -5.59
N GLU A 18 -7.00 -7.11 -6.42
CA GLU A 18 -6.10 -5.95 -6.46
C GLU A 18 -5.98 -5.29 -5.08
N LEU A 19 -7.10 -5.04 -4.40
CA LEU A 19 -7.08 -4.51 -3.02
C LEU A 19 -6.34 -5.38 -2.02
N LYS A 20 -6.36 -6.70 -2.21
CA LYS A 20 -5.67 -7.64 -1.33
C LYS A 20 -4.16 -7.60 -1.58
N GLU A 21 -3.75 -7.50 -2.84
CA GLU A 21 -2.34 -7.34 -3.21
C GLU A 21 -1.78 -6.02 -2.69
N LEU A 22 -2.48 -4.90 -2.91
CA LEU A 22 -2.07 -3.58 -2.40
C LEU A 22 -1.97 -3.55 -0.86
N GLN A 23 -2.87 -4.25 -0.16
CA GLN A 23 -2.80 -4.37 1.30
C GLN A 23 -1.63 -5.23 1.79
N GLU A 24 -1.25 -6.26 1.03
CA GLU A 24 -0.07 -7.08 1.32
C GLU A 24 1.22 -6.27 1.09
N GLU A 25 1.30 -5.52 -0.01
CA GLU A 25 2.41 -4.61 -0.30
C GLU A 25 2.55 -3.53 0.76
N LYS A 26 1.43 -2.92 1.19
CA LYS A 26 1.43 -1.91 2.25
C LYS A 26 2.04 -2.45 3.54
N LYS A 27 1.65 -3.66 3.92
CA LYS A 27 2.17 -4.30 5.14
C LYS A 27 3.66 -4.61 5.03
N GLU A 28 4.13 -4.94 3.83
CA GLU A 28 5.55 -5.16 3.58
C GLU A 28 6.34 -3.85 3.66
N LEU A 29 5.86 -2.78 3.05
CA LEU A 29 6.46 -1.44 3.15
C LEU A 29 6.46 -0.91 4.59
N GLU A 30 5.36 -1.06 5.34
CA GLU A 30 5.29 -0.71 6.77
C GLU A 30 6.36 -1.45 7.58
N LYS A 31 6.58 -2.74 7.29
CA LYS A 31 7.61 -3.54 7.95
C LYS A 31 9.02 -3.08 7.57
N GLN A 32 9.24 -2.70 6.32
CA GLN A 32 10.53 -2.15 5.87
C GLN A 32 10.80 -0.80 6.53
N LEU A 33 9.78 0.08 6.61
CA LEU A 33 9.88 1.37 7.28
C LEU A 33 10.25 1.20 8.76
N ASP A 34 9.56 0.32 9.48
CA ASP A 34 9.88 0.01 10.88
C ASP A 34 11.32 -0.51 11.04
N GLU A 35 11.81 -1.32 10.10
CA GLU A 35 13.17 -1.85 10.12
C GLU A 35 14.22 -0.75 9.87
N GLU A 36 14.00 0.16 8.92
CA GLU A 36 14.92 1.26 8.63
C GLU A 36 14.91 2.32 9.73
N LEU A 37 13.76 2.63 10.32
CA LEU A 37 13.67 3.52 11.49
C LEU A 37 14.47 2.94 12.66
N LYS A 38 14.29 1.65 12.94
CA LYS A 38 15.04 0.97 14.00
C LYS A 38 16.55 0.96 13.74
N LYS A 39 16.97 0.69 12.50
CA LYS A 39 18.38 0.76 12.11
C LYS A 39 18.94 2.17 12.25
N GLY A 40 18.15 3.20 11.96
CA GLY A 40 18.50 4.60 12.19
C GLY A 40 18.69 4.92 13.67
N GLU A 41 17.83 4.37 14.55
CA GLU A 41 17.98 4.50 16.01
C GLU A 41 19.18 3.73 16.57
N GLU A 42 19.51 2.57 15.97
CA GLU A 42 20.64 1.72 16.36
C GLU A 42 21.97 2.09 15.68
N ALA A 43 21.99 3.13 14.82
CA ALA A 43 23.15 3.53 14.05
C ALA A 43 24.31 4.05 14.94
N ASP A 44 25.52 3.54 14.68
CA ASP A 44 26.72 3.89 15.47
C ASP A 44 27.25 5.31 15.18
N ASN A 45 26.78 5.97 14.11
CA ASN A 45 27.16 7.33 13.73
C ASN A 45 26.04 8.10 13.03
N ASP A 46 26.19 9.43 13.00
CA ASP A 46 25.19 10.35 12.43
C ASP A 46 25.01 10.20 10.91
N GLU A 47 26.02 9.71 10.18
CA GLU A 47 25.94 9.51 8.73
C GLU A 47 25.04 8.32 8.41
N ASP A 48 25.22 7.20 9.12
CA ASP A 48 24.38 6.01 9.00
C ASP A 48 22.94 6.31 9.42
N ALA A 49 22.73 7.04 10.52
CA ALA A 49 21.41 7.50 10.94
C ALA A 49 20.74 8.38 9.87
N ALA A 50 21.49 9.30 9.25
CA ALA A 50 20.97 10.15 8.18
C ALA A 50 20.63 9.39 6.90
N VAL A 51 21.37 8.32 6.58
CA VAL A 51 21.04 7.44 5.45
C VAL A 51 19.75 6.67 5.74
N GLN A 52 19.62 6.10 6.93
CA GLN A 52 18.43 5.34 7.34
C GLN A 52 17.17 6.23 7.37
N ASN A 53 17.28 7.46 7.90
CA ASN A 53 16.18 8.43 7.86
C ASN A 53 15.75 8.78 6.44
N LYS A 54 16.69 8.96 5.50
CA LYS A 54 16.34 9.22 4.08
C LYS A 54 15.62 8.04 3.43
N ILE A 55 15.99 6.81 3.80
CA ILE A 55 15.31 5.61 3.31
C ILE A 55 13.89 5.55 3.90
N ALA A 56 13.76 5.81 5.21
CA ALA A 56 12.47 5.91 5.87
C ALA A 56 11.56 6.98 5.24
N ASP A 57 12.08 8.18 4.96
CA ASP A 57 11.34 9.26 4.28
C ASP A 57 10.83 8.81 2.89
N SER A 58 11.63 8.03 2.14
CA SER A 58 11.22 7.49 0.84
C SER A 58 10.13 6.44 0.99
N LEU A 59 10.25 5.53 1.98
CA LEU A 59 9.26 4.50 2.26
C LEU A 59 7.94 5.12 2.76
N GLU A 60 7.99 6.22 3.51
CA GLU A 60 6.79 6.98 3.90
C GLU A 60 6.07 7.56 2.68
N ALA A 61 6.81 8.11 1.71
CA ALA A 61 6.23 8.60 0.46
C ALA A 61 5.60 7.46 -0.36
N ASP A 62 6.29 6.34 -0.52
CA ASP A 62 5.77 5.16 -1.22
C ASP A 62 4.51 4.61 -0.52
N LEU A 63 4.45 4.64 0.81
CA LEU A 63 3.27 4.27 1.59
C LEU A 63 2.11 5.25 1.42
N GLU A 64 2.38 6.55 1.28
CA GLU A 64 1.35 7.56 1.01
C GLU A 64 0.71 7.33 -0.36
N ASP A 65 1.53 7.15 -1.40
CA ASP A 65 1.08 6.83 -2.76
C ASP A 65 0.25 5.53 -2.77
N LEU A 66 0.72 4.47 -2.09
CA LEU A 66 0.01 3.21 -2.02
C LEU A 66 -1.32 3.31 -1.25
N ASN A 67 -1.40 4.17 -0.23
CA ASN A 67 -2.65 4.42 0.48
C ASN A 67 -3.68 5.10 -0.44
N GLU A 68 -3.25 6.06 -1.27
CA GLU A 68 -4.11 6.69 -2.26
C GLU A 68 -4.62 5.64 -3.27
N GLU A 69 -3.76 4.76 -3.77
CA GLU A 69 -4.14 3.68 -4.68
C GLU A 69 -5.14 2.69 -4.05
N ILE A 70 -4.95 2.34 -2.77
CA ILE A 70 -5.92 1.52 -2.02
C ILE A 70 -7.27 2.22 -1.89
N GLU A 71 -7.30 3.51 -1.61
CA GLU A 71 -8.55 4.28 -1.49
C GLU A 71 -9.28 4.36 -2.84
N GLU A 72 -8.55 4.62 -3.93
CA GLU A 72 -9.12 4.61 -5.28
C GLU A 72 -9.69 3.23 -5.65
N THR A 73 -8.95 2.16 -5.36
CA THR A 73 -9.37 0.80 -5.69
C THR A 73 -10.56 0.37 -4.82
N ARG A 74 -10.63 0.81 -3.56
CA ARG A 74 -11.81 0.64 -2.68
C ARG A 74 -13.02 1.34 -3.25
N ALA A 75 -12.87 2.58 -3.71
CA ALA A 75 -13.94 3.32 -4.35
C ALA A 75 -14.45 2.56 -5.59
N LYS A 76 -13.57 2.05 -6.45
CA LYS A 76 -13.95 1.22 -7.62
C LYS A 76 -14.68 -0.07 -7.22
N ALA A 77 -14.30 -0.68 -6.08
CA ALA A 77 -14.94 -1.88 -5.56
C ALA A 77 -16.30 -1.62 -4.86
N GLU A 78 -16.48 -0.45 -4.22
CA GLU A 78 -17.72 -0.05 -3.52
C GLU A 78 -18.74 0.66 -4.42
N ASP A 79 -18.31 1.46 -5.41
CA ASP A 79 -19.21 2.23 -6.28
C ASP A 79 -19.98 1.32 -7.27
N LYS A 80 -19.52 0.06 -7.44
CA LYS A 80 -20.25 -1.03 -8.11
C LYS A 80 -21.04 -1.92 -7.13
N ALA A 81 -21.46 -1.39 -5.98
CA ALA A 81 -22.29 -2.11 -5.00
C ALA A 81 -23.73 -1.59 -4.90
N GLN A 82 -24.08 -0.55 -5.65
CA GLN A 82 -25.43 -0.04 -5.84
C GLN A 82 -26.01 -0.52 -7.16
#